data_AF-A0A915L9Y4-F1
#
_entry.id   AF-A0A915L9Y4-F1
#
_cell.length_a   1.000
_cell.length_b   1.000
_cell.length_c   1.000
_cell.angle_alpha   90.00
_cell.angle_beta   90.00
_cell.angle_gamma   90.00
#
_symmetry.space_group_name_H-M   'P 1'
#
loop_
_entity.id
_entity.type
_entity.pdbx_description
1 polymer ?
#
loop_
_entity_poly.entity_id
_entity_poly.type
_entity_poly.pdbx_seq_one_letter_code
_entity_poly.pdbx_strand_id
1 'polypeptide(L)'
;MTKKALIVLSEGAEEIETIVPADLLRRAGIDVTIAGLQGDSEIICSRNVVIKPDKSFKVALSSSPTYDILILPGGLKGARNLAASLEVGELLKSQESRNGFIAAICAGPLALKSHKIGQNKTVTSHPSVRDELLEGSSFKYSEDRVVHDGHIITSRGPGTSFEFALKMIEVLLGKAKSDEVAQPLNQNIVKSIIYGNTARYFSKKREEDNHTHSWTLYVKPYLNEDMSKYVRKIVFKLHDSYANPTRIITEPPYEVKETGWGEFEAIIKIFFVDLAERHVTIYHPLKLFNMDPLIISGKKLFVNEFYDEIIFQEPTLVMHNALTAQNENRHHVKHETDFDLKKQRTLKAIADAREEVKLEIRDLKDCLKESKNLIAKFKEEIAKADANISINNQRPSFS
;
A
#
# COMPACT_ATOMS: atom_id res chain seq x y z
N MET A 1 30.23 -6.85 10.24
CA MET A 1 30.08 -5.39 10.35
C MET A 1 28.99 -4.94 9.40
N THR A 2 28.17 -3.98 9.80
CA THR A 2 27.13 -3.39 8.94
C THR A 2 27.77 -2.67 7.76
N LYS A 3 27.28 -2.92 6.54
CA LYS A 3 27.74 -2.25 5.32
C LYS A 3 27.33 -0.79 5.33
N LYS A 4 28.16 0.10 4.76
CA LYS A 4 27.93 1.54 4.70
C LYS A 4 27.82 2.05 3.26
N ALA A 5 26.84 2.90 3.01
CA ALA A 5 26.63 3.55 1.71
C ALA A 5 26.64 5.08 1.85
N LEU A 6 27.26 5.76 0.89
CA LEU A 6 27.23 7.21 0.78
C LEU A 6 26.51 7.63 -0.51
N ILE A 7 25.41 8.35 -0.38
CA ILE A 7 24.72 9.00 -1.51
C ILE A 7 25.12 10.46 -1.52
N VAL A 8 25.71 10.94 -2.61
CA VAL A 8 26.11 12.35 -2.74
C VAL A 8 24.98 13.14 -3.37
N LEU A 9 24.23 13.85 -2.54
CA LEU A 9 23.08 14.66 -2.93
C LEU A 9 23.55 16.06 -3.33
N SER A 10 23.19 16.51 -4.52
CA SER A 10 23.47 17.87 -5.00
C SER A 10 22.17 18.56 -5.42
N GLU A 11 22.15 19.89 -5.39
CA GLU A 11 21.10 20.68 -6.02
C GLU A 11 20.84 20.22 -7.47
N GLY A 12 19.56 20.02 -7.80
CA GLY A 12 19.12 19.53 -9.11
C GLY A 12 19.35 18.04 -9.36
N ALA A 13 19.68 17.26 -8.33
CA ALA A 13 19.64 15.80 -8.39
C ALA A 13 18.22 15.29 -8.67
N GLU A 14 18.10 14.11 -9.27
CA GLU A 14 16.81 13.44 -9.44
C GLU A 14 16.41 12.75 -8.12
N GLU A 15 15.24 13.14 -7.61
CA GLU A 15 14.75 12.76 -6.28
C GLU A 15 14.41 11.27 -6.14
N ILE A 16 13.86 10.62 -7.17
CA ILE A 16 13.54 9.19 -7.17
C ILE A 16 14.83 8.37 -7.18
N GLU A 17 15.79 8.77 -8.01
CA GLU A 17 17.13 8.17 -8.10
C GLU A 17 17.97 8.36 -6.83
N THR A 18 17.59 9.31 -5.97
CA THR A 18 18.19 9.51 -4.64
C THR A 18 17.49 8.66 -3.58
N ILE A 19 16.16 8.78 -3.49
CA ILE A 19 15.39 8.20 -2.39
C ILE A 19 15.17 6.69 -2.54
N VAL A 20 14.92 6.19 -3.75
CA VAL A 20 14.70 4.74 -3.94
C VAL A 20 15.93 3.92 -3.53
N PRO A 21 17.17 4.25 -3.96
CA PRO A 21 18.35 3.62 -3.42
C PRO A 21 18.50 3.75 -1.90
N ALA A 22 18.27 4.95 -1.36
CA ALA A 22 18.40 5.17 0.08
C ALA A 22 17.45 4.28 0.89
N ASP A 23 16.18 4.21 0.49
CA ASP A 23 15.14 3.43 1.13
C ASP A 23 15.44 1.93 1.07
N LEU A 24 15.69 1.39 -0.13
CA LEU A 24 15.93 -0.06 -0.30
C LEU A 24 17.20 -0.52 0.40
N LEU A 25 18.29 0.26 0.36
CA LEU A 25 19.52 -0.08 1.07
C LEU A 25 19.29 -0.07 2.59
N ARG A 26 18.52 0.89 3.12
CA ARG A 26 18.12 0.91 4.54
C ARG A 26 17.26 -0.31 4.91
N ARG A 27 16.31 -0.71 4.06
CA ARG A 27 15.53 -1.95 4.23
C ARG A 27 16.41 -3.20 4.27
N ALA A 28 17.52 -3.19 3.53
CA ALA A 28 18.51 -4.27 3.57
C ALA A 28 19.41 -4.26 4.81
N GLY A 29 19.26 -3.27 5.69
CA GLY A 29 20.08 -3.09 6.90
C GLY A 29 21.43 -2.42 6.64
N ILE A 30 21.59 -1.72 5.51
CA ILE A 30 22.81 -0.94 5.19
C ILE A 30 22.70 0.42 5.87
N ASP A 31 23.81 0.87 6.47
CA ASP A 31 23.95 2.19 7.06
C ASP A 31 24.16 3.22 5.93
N VAL A 32 23.07 3.90 5.55
CA VAL A 32 23.04 4.86 4.44
C VAL A 32 23.14 6.28 4.96
N THR A 33 24.16 7.00 4.49
CA THR A 33 24.30 8.45 4.63
C THR A 33 23.92 9.14 3.31
N ILE A 34 22.92 10.02 3.34
CA ILE A 34 22.66 11.02 2.30
C ILE A 34 23.44 12.29 2.65
N ALA A 35 24.48 12.58 1.87
CA ALA A 35 25.39 13.68 2.12
C ALA A 35 25.18 14.84 1.13
N GLY A 36 24.86 16.02 1.65
CA GLY A 36 24.63 17.21 0.82
C GLY A 36 25.94 17.85 0.37
N LEU A 37 26.15 17.94 -0.95
CA LEU A 37 27.36 18.48 -1.56
C LEU A 37 27.56 19.96 -1.21
N GLN A 38 26.48 20.74 -1.25
CA GLN A 38 26.50 22.18 -0.96
C GLN A 38 26.45 22.51 0.54
N GLY A 39 26.10 21.56 1.40
CA GLY A 39 25.88 21.80 2.83
C GLY A 39 24.93 20.78 3.47
N ASP A 40 24.49 21.07 4.68
CA ASP A 40 23.49 20.28 5.44
C ASP A 40 22.09 20.92 5.45
N SER A 41 21.93 22.05 4.76
CA SER A 41 20.63 22.68 4.50
C SER A 41 19.78 21.86 3.53
N GLU A 42 18.51 22.23 3.42
CA GLU A 42 17.60 21.70 2.41
C GLU A 42 18.16 21.81 0.98
N ILE A 43 18.04 20.74 0.21
CA ILE A 43 18.48 20.68 -1.19
C ILE A 43 17.24 20.54 -2.09
N ILE A 44 17.12 21.45 -3.06
CA ILE A 44 16.07 21.44 -4.08
C ILE A 44 16.48 20.48 -5.20
N CYS A 45 15.68 19.43 -5.39
CA CYS A 45 15.85 18.43 -6.45
C CYS A 45 15.25 18.89 -7.78
N SER A 46 15.41 18.06 -8.80
CA SER A 46 15.11 18.40 -10.18
C SER A 46 13.63 18.73 -10.46
N ARG A 47 12.68 18.16 -9.71
CA ARG A 47 11.23 18.48 -9.81
C ARG A 47 10.73 19.22 -8.56
N ASN A 48 11.62 19.99 -7.94
CA ASN A 48 11.37 20.83 -6.76
C ASN A 48 11.01 20.07 -5.47
N VAL A 49 11.20 18.74 -5.43
CA VAL A 49 11.20 18.03 -4.14
C VAL A 49 12.37 18.53 -3.30
N VAL A 50 12.10 18.82 -2.04
CA VAL A 50 13.10 19.32 -1.10
C VAL A 50 13.53 18.16 -0.21
N ILE A 51 14.82 17.81 -0.27
CA ILE A 51 15.41 16.76 0.57
C ILE A 51 16.37 17.42 1.54
N LYS A 52 16.20 17.14 2.83
CA LYS A 52 17.21 17.46 3.85
C LYS A 52 18.23 16.32 3.92
N PRO A 53 19.52 16.55 3.65
CA PRO A 53 20.55 15.53 3.79
C PRO A 53 20.72 15.14 5.27
N ASP A 54 21.26 13.95 5.53
CA ASP A 54 21.56 13.49 6.90
C ASP A 54 22.69 14.34 7.52
N LYS A 55 23.66 14.76 6.68
CA LYS A 55 24.78 15.64 7.02
C LYS A 55 25.38 16.26 5.77
N SER A 56 26.22 17.29 5.93
CA SER A 56 26.99 17.84 4.81
C SER A 56 28.04 16.84 4.33
N PHE A 57 28.45 16.96 3.06
CA PHE A 57 29.48 16.12 2.44
C PHE A 57 30.79 16.12 3.24
N LYS A 58 31.24 17.28 3.70
CA LYS A 58 32.45 17.41 4.53
C LYS A 58 32.35 16.64 5.84
N VAL A 59 31.21 16.73 6.52
CA VAL A 59 30.98 15.99 7.78
C VAL A 59 30.83 14.49 7.52
N ALA A 60 30.24 14.08 6.40
CA ALA A 60 30.15 12.68 6.02
C ALA A 60 31.54 12.04 5.83
N LEU A 61 32.48 12.77 5.23
CA LEU A 61 33.84 12.28 5.00
C LEU A 61 34.70 12.27 6.27
N SER A 62 34.54 13.25 7.16
CA SER A 62 35.30 13.28 8.42
C SER A 62 34.77 12.26 9.44
N SER A 63 33.47 11.97 9.43
CA SER A 63 32.84 11.03 10.37
C SER A 63 32.96 9.55 9.99
N SER A 64 33.23 9.24 8.72
CA SER A 64 33.46 7.87 8.26
C SER A 64 34.58 7.84 7.22
N PRO A 65 35.74 7.23 7.52
CA PRO A 65 36.89 7.26 6.62
C PRO A 65 36.68 6.41 5.36
N THR A 66 35.74 5.45 5.39
CA THR A 66 35.44 4.57 4.26
C THR A 66 33.95 4.24 4.19
N TYR A 67 33.49 3.94 2.98
CA TYR A 67 32.16 3.42 2.66
C TYR A 67 32.32 2.19 1.76
N ASP A 68 31.42 1.22 1.88
CA ASP A 68 31.42 0.03 1.02
C ASP A 68 30.95 0.38 -0.41
N ILE A 69 30.08 1.37 -0.55
CA ILE A 69 29.59 1.87 -1.84
C ILE A 69 29.40 3.39 -1.84
N LEU A 70 29.78 4.03 -2.95
CA LEU A 70 29.46 5.43 -3.27
C LEU A 70 28.37 5.46 -4.33
N ILE A 71 27.38 6.34 -4.18
CA ILE A 71 26.21 6.40 -5.05
C ILE A 71 26.04 7.82 -5.57
N LEU A 72 25.98 7.96 -6.89
CA LEU A 72 25.83 9.21 -7.62
C LEU A 72 24.47 9.24 -8.33
N PRO A 73 23.47 9.93 -7.76
CA PRO A 73 22.20 10.17 -8.43
C PRO A 73 22.39 10.94 -9.73
N GLY A 74 21.43 10.83 -10.65
CA GLY A 74 21.36 11.64 -11.85
C GLY A 74 20.66 12.96 -11.60
N GLY A 75 19.84 13.37 -12.57
CA GLY A 75 19.39 14.75 -12.72
C GLY A 75 20.51 15.60 -13.33
N LEU A 76 20.26 16.22 -14.48
CA LEU A 76 21.33 16.81 -15.29
C LEU A 76 22.12 17.90 -14.54
N LYS A 77 21.44 18.76 -13.77
CA LYS A 77 22.10 19.78 -12.94
C LYS A 77 22.89 19.14 -11.79
N GLY A 78 22.30 18.18 -11.08
CA GLY A 78 22.97 17.45 -10.00
C GLY A 78 24.23 16.72 -10.48
N ALA A 79 24.12 15.96 -11.57
CA ALA A 79 25.24 15.25 -12.17
C ALA A 79 26.37 16.18 -12.64
N ARG A 80 26.05 17.36 -13.19
CA ARG A 80 27.05 18.36 -13.56
C ARG A 80 27.78 18.94 -12.35
N ASN A 81 27.07 19.19 -11.25
CA ASN A 81 27.70 19.62 -10.01
C ASN A 81 28.66 18.56 -9.46
N LEU A 82 28.27 17.28 -9.50
CA LEU A 82 29.14 16.16 -9.11
C LEU A 82 30.37 16.06 -10.03
N ALA A 83 30.17 16.23 -11.34
CA ALA A 83 31.24 16.20 -12.34
C ALA A 83 32.23 17.37 -12.18
N ALA A 84 31.77 18.54 -11.73
CA ALA A 84 32.59 19.73 -11.51
C ALA A 84 33.30 19.75 -10.14
N SER A 85 32.87 18.93 -9.17
CA SER A 85 33.44 18.93 -7.82
C SER A 85 34.75 18.16 -7.75
N LEU A 86 35.83 18.87 -7.40
CA LEU A 86 37.15 18.25 -7.14
C LEU A 86 37.11 17.31 -5.94
N GLU A 87 36.39 17.67 -4.87
CA GLU A 87 36.26 16.86 -3.65
C GLU A 87 35.56 15.52 -3.95
N VAL A 88 34.54 15.53 -4.82
CA VAL A 88 33.89 14.29 -5.31
C VAL A 88 34.88 13.46 -6.13
N GLY A 89 35.67 14.10 -7.01
CA GLY A 89 36.68 13.40 -7.81
C GLY A 89 37.76 12.72 -6.98
N GLU A 90 38.24 13.36 -5.92
CA GLU A 90 39.21 12.79 -4.97
C GLU A 90 38.63 11.59 -4.22
N LEU A 91 37.39 11.72 -3.74
CA LEU A 91 36.67 10.63 -3.08
C LEU A 91 36.51 9.41 -4.00
N LEU A 92 36.08 9.62 -5.25
CA LEU A 92 35.88 8.53 -6.19
C LEU A 92 37.19 7.81 -6.53
N LYS A 93 38.29 8.55 -6.73
CA LYS A 93 39.62 7.96 -6.96
C LYS A 93 40.11 7.15 -5.76
N SER A 94 39.89 7.67 -4.54
CA SER A 94 40.19 6.94 -3.30
C SER A 94 39.38 5.65 -3.17
N GLN A 95 38.12 5.67 -3.57
CA GLN A 95 37.27 4.48 -3.59
C GLN A 95 37.73 3.46 -4.64
N GLU A 96 37.99 3.89 -5.88
CA GLU A 96 38.45 3.05 -6.99
C GLU A 96 39.81 2.40 -6.68
N SER A 97 40.76 3.14 -6.09
CA SER A 97 42.08 2.60 -5.71
C SER A 97 42.04 1.43 -4.73
N ARG A 98 40.92 1.29 -4.00
CA ARG A 98 40.67 0.20 -3.04
C ARG A 98 39.68 -0.83 -3.56
N ASN A 99 39.34 -0.79 -4.85
CA ASN A 99 38.28 -1.59 -5.47
C ASN A 99 36.93 -1.49 -4.74
N GLY A 100 36.66 -0.36 -4.10
CA GLY A 100 35.36 -0.10 -3.47
C GLY A 100 34.29 0.15 -4.52
N PHE A 101 33.04 -0.20 -4.23
CA PHE A 101 31.97 -0.06 -5.20
C PHE A 101 31.62 1.41 -5.44
N ILE A 102 31.35 1.74 -6.70
CA ILE A 102 30.86 3.03 -7.16
C ILE A 102 29.66 2.78 -8.06
N ALA A 103 28.54 3.42 -7.75
CA ALA A 103 27.27 3.27 -8.43
C ALA A 103 26.77 4.61 -8.95
N ALA A 104 26.33 4.68 -10.20
CA ALA A 104 25.83 5.93 -10.79
C ALA A 104 24.64 5.68 -11.73
N ILE A 105 23.62 6.53 -11.65
CA ILE A 105 22.37 6.33 -12.40
C ILE A 105 22.05 7.53 -13.29
N CYS A 106 21.39 7.29 -14.43
CA CYS A 106 20.87 8.33 -15.32
C CYS A 106 21.97 9.23 -15.89
N ALA A 107 22.05 10.49 -15.44
CA ALA A 107 23.12 11.42 -15.78
C ALA A 107 24.35 11.30 -14.87
N GLY A 108 24.24 10.64 -13.72
CA GLY A 108 25.32 10.42 -12.75
C GLY A 108 26.62 9.86 -13.35
N PRO A 109 26.59 8.92 -14.33
CA PRO A 109 27.80 8.43 -14.99
C PRO A 109 28.69 9.51 -15.64
N LEU A 110 28.16 10.70 -15.96
CA LEU A 110 28.96 11.83 -16.43
C LEU A 110 30.03 12.26 -15.41
N ALA A 111 29.75 12.13 -14.11
CA ALA A 111 30.76 12.38 -13.07
C ALA A 111 31.89 11.34 -13.10
N LEU A 112 31.59 10.08 -13.43
CA LEU A 112 32.61 9.04 -13.61
C LEU A 112 33.53 9.40 -14.79
N LYS A 113 32.95 9.85 -15.91
CA LYS A 113 33.70 10.34 -17.07
C LYS A 113 34.65 11.48 -16.69
N SER A 114 34.11 12.54 -16.10
CA SER A 114 34.88 13.76 -15.77
C SER A 114 36.03 13.49 -14.80
N HIS A 115 35.83 12.57 -13.85
CA HIS A 115 36.84 12.21 -12.86
C HIS A 115 37.74 11.04 -13.28
N LYS A 116 37.54 10.51 -14.48
CA LYS A 116 38.26 9.39 -15.10
C LYS A 116 38.15 8.07 -14.34
N ILE A 117 36.99 7.80 -13.75
CA ILE A 117 36.69 6.59 -12.97
C ILE A 117 36.13 5.50 -13.87
N GLY A 118 36.53 4.24 -13.65
CA GLY A 118 35.97 3.09 -14.35
C GLY A 118 36.42 2.97 -15.81
N GLN A 119 37.62 3.46 -16.16
CA GLN A 119 38.12 3.39 -17.54
C GLN A 119 38.07 1.95 -18.08
N ASN A 120 37.65 1.79 -19.34
CA ASN A 120 37.45 0.53 -20.06
C ASN A 120 36.32 -0.38 -19.54
N LYS A 121 35.53 0.07 -18.56
CA LYS A 121 34.37 -0.65 -18.04
C LYS A 121 33.16 -0.52 -18.95
N THR A 122 32.29 -1.53 -18.90
CA THR A 122 30.96 -1.45 -19.47
C THR A 122 30.06 -0.63 -18.55
N VAL A 123 29.39 0.38 -19.10
CA VAL A 123 28.45 1.26 -18.38
C VAL A 123 27.18 1.48 -19.19
N THR A 124 26.14 1.94 -18.52
CA THR A 124 24.93 2.50 -19.14
C THR A 124 24.63 3.88 -18.56
N SER A 125 23.72 4.62 -19.19
CA SER A 125 23.23 5.91 -18.73
C SER A 125 21.83 6.20 -19.27
N HIS A 126 21.29 7.36 -18.90
CA HIS A 126 20.08 7.86 -19.54
C HIS A 126 20.36 8.11 -21.03
N PRO A 127 19.45 7.73 -21.96
CA PRO A 127 19.67 7.92 -23.40
C PRO A 127 20.11 9.33 -23.79
N SER A 128 19.59 10.37 -23.11
CA SER A 128 19.89 11.77 -23.42
C SER A 128 21.33 12.22 -23.15
N VAL A 129 22.09 11.47 -22.35
CA VAL A 129 23.50 11.79 -22.04
C VAL A 129 24.46 10.77 -22.63
N ARG A 130 23.98 9.81 -23.44
CA ARG A 130 24.80 8.73 -23.99
C ARG A 130 25.99 9.28 -24.79
N ASP A 131 25.71 10.15 -25.75
CA ASP A 131 26.74 10.63 -26.66
C ASP A 131 27.77 11.50 -25.91
N GLU A 132 27.29 12.36 -25.00
CA GLU A 132 28.16 13.12 -24.07
C GLU A 132 28.99 12.19 -23.19
N LEU A 133 28.43 11.07 -22.69
CA LEU A 133 29.19 10.12 -21.87
C LEU A 133 30.32 9.45 -22.65
N LEU A 134 30.06 9.09 -23.92
CA LEU A 134 30.99 8.32 -24.73
C LEU A 134 32.10 9.16 -25.37
N GLU A 135 31.82 10.41 -25.73
CA GLU A 135 32.76 11.30 -26.39
C GLU A 135 34.09 11.43 -25.62
N GLY A 136 35.19 10.92 -26.17
CA GLY A 136 36.51 10.99 -25.54
C GLY A 136 36.69 10.14 -24.28
N SER A 137 35.75 9.23 -23.98
CA SER A 137 35.87 8.25 -22.91
C SER A 137 36.36 6.89 -23.42
N SER A 138 36.84 6.03 -22.53
CA SER A 138 37.16 4.63 -22.85
C SER A 138 36.04 3.64 -22.50
N PHE A 139 34.86 4.14 -22.11
CA PHE A 139 33.77 3.29 -21.69
C PHE A 139 33.22 2.43 -22.83
N LYS A 140 32.79 1.23 -22.50
CA LYS A 140 31.93 0.41 -23.37
C LYS A 140 30.48 0.68 -22.98
N TYR A 141 29.60 0.85 -23.96
CA TYR A 141 28.19 1.16 -23.67
C TYR A 141 27.31 -0.09 -23.74
N SER A 142 26.38 -0.23 -22.78
CA SER A 142 25.28 -1.18 -22.84
C SER A 142 23.95 -0.46 -22.70
N GLU A 143 22.91 -0.98 -23.35
CA GLU A 143 21.52 -0.51 -23.20
C GLU A 143 20.75 -1.27 -22.10
N ASP A 144 21.41 -2.20 -21.41
CA ASP A 144 20.83 -2.90 -20.26
C ASP A 144 20.36 -1.92 -19.19
N ARG A 145 19.26 -2.28 -18.52
CA ARG A 145 18.64 -1.44 -17.48
C ARG A 145 19.57 -1.16 -16.31
N VAL A 146 20.38 -2.16 -15.95
CA VAL A 146 21.44 -2.08 -14.94
C VAL A 146 22.65 -2.82 -15.46
N VAL A 147 23.82 -2.19 -15.37
CA VAL A 147 25.12 -2.76 -15.75
C VAL A 147 25.99 -2.87 -14.50
N HIS A 148 26.65 -4.01 -14.32
CA HIS A 148 27.61 -4.25 -13.25
C HIS A 148 28.90 -4.84 -13.85
N ASP A 149 29.99 -4.08 -13.82
CA ASP A 149 31.31 -4.49 -14.33
C ASP A 149 32.41 -4.15 -13.31
N GLY A 150 32.91 -5.19 -12.63
CA GLY A 150 33.89 -5.04 -11.55
C GLY A 150 33.29 -4.29 -10.37
N HIS A 151 33.89 -3.15 -10.00
CA HIS A 151 33.41 -2.32 -8.90
C HIS A 151 32.51 -1.16 -9.37
N ILE A 152 32.13 -1.12 -10.66
CA ILE A 152 31.26 -0.08 -11.23
C ILE A 152 29.86 -0.65 -11.48
N ILE A 153 28.84 0.07 -10.99
CA ILE A 153 27.43 -0.26 -11.21
C ILE A 153 26.76 0.97 -11.84
N THR A 154 26.06 0.79 -12.97
CA THR A 154 25.35 1.89 -13.61
C THR A 154 23.93 1.54 -13.99
N SER A 155 23.06 2.54 -14.11
CA SER A 155 21.63 2.36 -14.43
C SER A 155 21.09 3.57 -15.21
N ARG A 156 19.89 3.46 -15.79
CA ARG A 156 19.44 4.35 -16.88
C ARG A 156 18.58 5.54 -16.47
N GLY A 157 17.83 5.49 -15.38
CA GLY A 157 16.86 6.55 -15.04
C GLY A 157 15.92 6.21 -13.88
N PRO A 158 14.93 7.06 -13.60
CA PRO A 158 14.02 6.88 -12.47
C PRO A 158 13.26 5.55 -12.52
N GLY A 159 12.85 5.14 -13.72
CA GLY A 159 12.16 3.87 -13.95
C GLY A 159 13.02 2.61 -13.75
N THR A 160 14.32 2.76 -13.50
CA THR A 160 15.27 1.65 -13.21
C THR A 160 15.86 1.74 -11.80
N SER A 161 15.41 2.69 -10.96
CA SER A 161 15.99 2.93 -9.63
C SER A 161 15.81 1.76 -8.67
N PHE A 162 14.70 1.02 -8.74
CA PHE A 162 14.49 -0.18 -7.92
C PHE A 162 15.46 -1.31 -8.29
N GLU A 163 15.58 -1.65 -9.58
CA GLU A 163 16.53 -2.66 -10.06
C GLU A 163 17.98 -2.28 -9.73
N PHE A 164 18.30 -0.98 -9.84
CA PHE A 164 19.61 -0.44 -9.47
C PHE A 164 19.90 -0.65 -7.98
N ALA A 165 18.95 -0.32 -7.10
CA ALA A 165 19.07 -0.52 -5.67
C ALA A 165 19.17 -2.00 -5.27
N LEU A 166 18.33 -2.86 -5.86
CA LEU A 166 18.36 -4.31 -5.65
C LEU A 166 19.69 -4.92 -6.12
N LYS A 167 20.27 -4.42 -7.22
CA LYS A 167 21.60 -4.85 -7.66
C LYS A 167 22.69 -4.45 -6.67
N MET A 168 22.62 -3.24 -6.10
CA MET A 168 23.55 -2.81 -5.05
C MET A 168 23.43 -3.69 -3.79
N ILE A 169 22.22 -4.07 -3.39
CA ILE A 169 22.00 -5.00 -2.27
C ILE A 169 22.58 -6.38 -2.59
N GLU A 170 22.35 -6.89 -3.81
CA GLU A 170 22.87 -8.18 -4.25
C GLU A 170 24.40 -8.24 -4.16
N VAL A 171 25.10 -7.22 -4.65
CA VAL A 171 26.58 -7.23 -4.64
C VAL A 171 27.16 -7.03 -3.24
N LEU A 172 26.48 -6.32 -2.34
CA LEU A 172 26.97 -6.02 -1.00
C LEU A 172 26.64 -7.10 0.03
N LEU A 173 25.45 -7.72 -0.08
CA LEU A 173 24.86 -8.61 0.91
C LEU A 173 24.41 -9.97 0.36
N GLY A 174 24.48 -10.16 -0.97
CA GLY A 174 24.11 -11.41 -1.65
C GLY A 174 22.68 -11.43 -2.18
N LYS A 175 22.44 -12.32 -3.14
CA LYS A 175 21.15 -12.45 -3.86
C LYS A 175 19.97 -12.73 -2.93
N ALA A 176 20.16 -13.58 -1.91
CA ALA A 176 19.10 -13.91 -0.95
C ALA A 176 18.57 -12.67 -0.22
N LYS A 177 19.45 -11.75 0.21
CA LYS A 177 19.04 -10.51 0.87
C LYS A 177 18.35 -9.55 -0.10
N SER A 178 18.82 -9.49 -1.35
CA SER A 178 18.17 -8.70 -2.40
C SER A 178 16.74 -9.19 -2.65
N ASP A 179 16.55 -10.52 -2.75
CA ASP A 179 15.23 -11.13 -2.93
C ASP A 179 14.31 -10.93 -1.73
N GLU A 180 14.84 -11.05 -0.51
CA GLU A 180 14.12 -10.75 0.74
C GLU A 180 13.58 -9.32 0.76
N VAL A 181 14.40 -8.33 0.35
CA VAL A 181 13.97 -6.92 0.28
C VAL A 181 13.00 -6.68 -0.87
N ALA A 182 13.15 -7.38 -1.98
CA ALA A 182 12.28 -7.27 -3.14
C ALA A 182 10.88 -7.87 -2.90
N GLN A 183 10.78 -8.94 -2.11
CA GLN A 183 9.53 -9.68 -1.89
C GLN A 183 8.34 -8.80 -1.49
N PRO A 184 8.40 -7.97 -0.43
CA PRO A 184 7.24 -7.18 -0.01
C PRO A 184 6.84 -6.06 -0.99
N LEU A 185 7.69 -5.71 -1.97
CA LEU A 185 7.40 -4.65 -2.94
C LEU A 185 6.22 -5.08 -3.83
N ASN A 186 5.20 -4.22 -3.95
CA ASN A 186 3.95 -4.48 -4.69
C ASN A 186 3.14 -5.71 -4.22
N GLN A 187 3.30 -6.18 -2.97
CA GLN A 187 2.49 -7.27 -2.44
C GLN A 187 1.26 -6.79 -1.67
N ASN A 188 0.14 -7.46 -1.90
CA ASN A 188 -1.06 -7.34 -1.08
C ASN A 188 -1.28 -8.65 -0.32
N ILE A 189 -1.20 -8.59 1.01
CA ILE A 189 -1.52 -9.73 1.87
C ILE A 189 -2.86 -9.47 2.52
N VAL A 190 -3.77 -10.45 2.43
CA VAL A 190 -5.12 -10.37 3.01
C VAL A 190 -5.21 -11.32 4.19
N LYS A 191 -5.69 -10.82 5.34
CA LYS A 191 -6.01 -11.61 6.53
C LYS A 191 -7.50 -11.54 6.83
N SER A 192 -8.17 -12.67 6.68
CA SER A 192 -9.60 -12.82 6.96
C SER A 192 -9.83 -12.94 8.46
N ILE A 193 -10.72 -12.11 9.00
CA ILE A 193 -11.08 -12.08 10.42
C ILE A 193 -12.58 -12.22 10.61
N ILE A 194 -12.96 -12.74 11.76
CA ILE A 194 -14.31 -12.66 12.31
C ILE A 194 -14.28 -11.76 13.53
N TYR A 195 -15.15 -10.77 13.56
CA TYR A 195 -15.43 -9.99 14.75
C TYR A 195 -16.91 -10.01 15.06
N GLY A 196 -17.26 -9.91 16.33
CA GLY A 196 -18.66 -9.94 16.71
C GLY A 196 -18.87 -10.16 18.18
N ASN A 197 -20.13 -10.32 18.54
CA ASN A 197 -20.50 -10.65 19.90
C ASN A 197 -21.51 -11.78 19.98
N THR A 198 -21.46 -12.49 21.10
CA THR A 198 -22.54 -13.40 21.52
C THR A 198 -23.18 -12.88 22.79
N ALA A 199 -24.44 -13.24 23.04
CA ALA A 199 -25.14 -12.88 24.26
C ALA A 199 -26.09 -14.00 24.72
N ARG A 200 -26.20 -14.15 26.05
CA ARG A 200 -27.09 -15.11 26.72
C ARG A 200 -27.92 -14.38 27.77
N TYR A 201 -29.23 -14.51 27.66
CA TYR A 201 -30.18 -14.01 28.63
C TYR A 201 -30.18 -14.84 29.92
N PHE A 202 -30.24 -14.19 31.08
CA PHE A 202 -30.23 -14.84 32.40
C PHE A 202 -31.59 -15.39 32.86
N SER A 203 -32.63 -15.34 32.02
CA SER A 203 -34.02 -15.69 32.35
C SER A 203 -34.70 -14.76 33.37
N LYS A 204 -33.94 -14.04 34.20
CA LYS A 204 -34.41 -12.97 35.09
C LYS A 204 -33.38 -11.85 35.19
N LYS A 205 -33.85 -10.66 35.56
CA LYS A 205 -33.00 -9.52 35.91
C LYS A 205 -32.27 -9.82 37.23
N ARG A 206 -30.96 -9.61 37.28
CA ARG A 206 -30.18 -9.78 38.52
C ARG A 206 -30.48 -8.63 39.49
N GLU A 207 -30.56 -8.96 40.77
CA GLU A 207 -30.91 -7.99 41.82
C GLU A 207 -29.76 -7.05 42.18
N GLU A 208 -28.52 -7.53 42.07
CA GLU A 208 -27.30 -6.81 42.45
C GLU A 208 -26.97 -5.63 41.51
N ASP A 209 -27.05 -5.87 40.20
CA ASP A 209 -26.57 -4.94 39.17
C ASP A 209 -27.61 -4.61 38.09
N ASN A 210 -28.82 -5.14 38.22
CA ASN A 210 -29.90 -4.98 37.26
C ASN A 210 -29.59 -5.51 35.85
N HIS A 211 -28.53 -6.31 35.67
CA HIS A 211 -28.15 -6.85 34.36
C HIS A 211 -29.07 -7.99 33.95
N THR A 212 -29.26 -8.13 32.63
CA THR A 212 -30.18 -9.12 32.03
C THR A 212 -29.43 -10.14 31.17
N HIS A 213 -28.27 -9.79 30.63
CA HIS A 213 -27.50 -10.64 29.75
C HIS A 213 -26.04 -10.74 30.19
N SER A 214 -25.44 -11.89 29.89
CA SER A 214 -23.99 -12.03 29.72
C SER A 214 -23.68 -11.94 28.24
N TRP A 215 -22.57 -11.31 27.90
CA TRP A 215 -22.14 -11.18 26.51
C TRP A 215 -20.63 -11.34 26.39
N THR A 216 -20.19 -11.78 25.20
CA THR A 216 -18.77 -11.89 24.85
C THR A 216 -18.56 -11.15 23.54
N LEU A 217 -17.65 -10.17 23.52
CA LEU A 217 -17.21 -9.45 22.33
C LEU A 217 -15.82 -9.95 21.95
N TYR A 218 -15.58 -10.26 20.67
CA TYR A 218 -14.32 -10.88 20.26
C TYR A 218 -13.88 -10.51 18.85
N VAL A 219 -12.60 -10.74 18.59
CA VAL A 219 -12.00 -10.85 17.26
C VAL A 219 -11.23 -12.17 17.19
N LYS A 220 -11.39 -12.91 16.10
CA LYS A 220 -10.69 -14.18 15.85
C LYS A 220 -10.35 -14.30 14.37
N PRO A 221 -9.29 -15.04 13.99
CA PRO A 221 -9.02 -15.28 12.58
C PRO A 221 -10.12 -16.15 11.97
N TYR A 222 -10.44 -15.95 10.69
CA TYR A 222 -11.40 -16.80 9.96
C TYR A 222 -10.78 -18.15 9.58
N LEU A 223 -9.52 -18.12 9.14
CA LEU A 223 -8.75 -19.33 8.89
C LEU A 223 -8.11 -19.81 10.20
N ASN A 224 -7.71 -21.08 10.26
CA ASN A 224 -7.06 -21.66 11.44
C ASN A 224 -5.58 -21.22 11.58
N GLU A 225 -5.35 -19.91 11.63
CA GLU A 225 -4.02 -19.28 11.75
C GLU A 225 -3.78 -18.70 13.15
N ASP A 226 -2.51 -18.52 13.51
CA ASP A 226 -2.11 -17.86 14.75
C ASP A 226 -2.04 -16.33 14.55
N MET A 227 -3.13 -15.65 14.92
CA MET A 227 -3.27 -14.19 14.83
C MET A 227 -2.24 -13.42 15.69
N SER A 228 -1.67 -14.05 16.73
CA SER A 228 -0.67 -13.40 17.59
C SER A 228 0.66 -13.09 16.89
N LYS A 229 0.91 -13.70 15.72
CA LYS A 229 2.13 -13.45 14.94
C LYS A 229 2.15 -12.05 14.33
N TYR A 230 0.98 -11.55 13.92
CA TYR A 230 0.87 -10.26 13.25
C TYR A 230 0.08 -9.23 14.08
N VAL A 231 -0.69 -9.65 15.10
CA VAL A 231 -1.39 -8.77 16.03
C VAL A 231 -0.66 -8.67 17.35
N ARG A 232 -0.28 -7.45 17.72
CA ARG A 232 0.37 -7.12 18.99
C ARG A 232 -0.63 -6.97 20.14
N LYS A 233 -1.76 -6.32 19.87
CA LYS A 233 -2.83 -6.13 20.85
C LYS A 233 -4.13 -5.72 20.19
N ILE A 234 -5.24 -6.02 20.84
CA ILE A 234 -6.57 -5.52 20.50
C ILE A 234 -7.09 -4.69 21.65
N VAL A 235 -7.60 -3.49 21.34
CA VAL A 235 -8.22 -2.60 22.31
C VAL A 235 -9.71 -2.55 22.04
N PHE A 236 -10.51 -2.98 23.02
CA PHE A 236 -11.96 -2.87 22.99
C PHE A 236 -12.36 -1.65 23.82
N LYS A 237 -13.03 -0.67 23.19
CA LYS A 237 -13.66 0.45 23.86
C LYS A 237 -15.17 0.19 23.94
N LEU A 238 -15.65 0.04 25.16
CA LEU A 238 -17.05 -0.14 25.53
C LEU A 238 -17.68 1.22 25.87
N HIS A 239 -18.97 1.21 26.18
CA HIS A 239 -19.68 2.39 26.67
C HIS A 239 -19.10 2.90 28.02
N ASP A 240 -19.12 4.20 28.25
CA ASP A 240 -18.48 4.84 29.42
C ASP A 240 -19.14 4.48 30.76
N SER A 241 -20.30 3.82 30.74
CA SER A 241 -20.95 3.31 31.97
C SER A 241 -20.21 2.13 32.61
N TYR A 242 -19.30 1.47 31.90
CA TYR A 242 -18.49 0.40 32.48
C TYR A 242 -17.31 0.97 33.25
N ALA A 243 -17.00 0.44 34.44
CA ALA A 243 -15.92 0.94 35.31
C ALA A 243 -14.54 0.95 34.62
N ASN A 244 -14.31 0.01 33.71
CA ASN A 244 -13.17 0.03 32.80
C ASN A 244 -13.69 -0.09 31.36
N PRO A 245 -13.97 1.03 30.66
CA PRO A 245 -14.53 0.98 29.32
C PRO A 245 -13.48 0.63 28.27
N THR A 246 -12.17 0.77 28.56
CA THR A 246 -11.10 0.44 27.61
C THR A 246 -10.34 -0.82 28.04
N ARG A 247 -10.57 -1.94 27.36
CA ARG A 247 -9.91 -3.22 27.62
C ARG A 247 -8.80 -3.44 26.59
N ILE A 248 -7.61 -3.78 27.06
CA ILE A 248 -6.45 -4.06 26.21
C ILE A 248 -6.12 -5.55 26.36
N ILE A 249 -6.22 -6.30 25.26
CA ILE A 249 -5.91 -7.72 25.20
C ILE A 249 -4.67 -7.91 24.33
N THR A 250 -3.61 -8.47 24.89
CA THR A 250 -2.31 -8.66 24.21
C THR A 250 -2.12 -10.08 23.70
N GLU A 251 -2.89 -11.05 24.20
CA GLU A 251 -2.76 -12.47 23.87
C GLU A 251 -4.11 -13.09 23.53
N PRO A 252 -4.15 -14.11 22.64
CA PRO A 252 -5.38 -14.82 22.33
C PRO A 252 -5.87 -15.68 23.51
N PRO A 253 -7.19 -15.93 23.65
CA PRO A 253 -8.27 -15.46 22.78
C PRO A 253 -8.53 -13.95 22.95
N TYR A 254 -8.66 -13.22 21.84
CA TYR A 254 -8.91 -11.78 21.85
C TYR A 254 -10.40 -11.50 22.10
N GLU A 255 -10.81 -11.63 23.35
CA GLU A 255 -12.20 -11.46 23.76
C GLU A 255 -12.36 -10.69 25.07
N VAL A 256 -13.53 -10.06 25.23
CA VAL A 256 -13.98 -9.41 26.45
C VAL A 256 -15.32 -10.01 26.83
N LYS A 257 -15.40 -10.50 28.07
CA LYS A 257 -16.63 -11.02 28.68
C LYS A 257 -17.13 -10.01 29.69
N GLU A 258 -18.41 -9.70 29.59
CA GLU A 258 -19.08 -8.77 30.49
C GLU A 258 -20.55 -9.10 30.62
N THR A 259 -21.22 -8.33 31.46
CA THR A 259 -22.67 -8.42 31.65
C THR A 259 -23.31 -7.05 31.50
N GLY A 260 -24.58 -7.02 31.10
CA GLY A 260 -25.27 -5.75 30.88
C GLY A 260 -26.72 -5.93 30.50
N TRP A 261 -27.35 -4.81 30.14
CA TRP A 261 -28.77 -4.76 29.80
C TRP A 261 -29.09 -3.97 28.52
N GLY A 262 -28.15 -3.17 28.00
CA GLY A 262 -28.34 -2.31 26.83
C GLY A 262 -27.44 -2.67 25.66
N GLU A 263 -27.86 -2.24 24.46
CA GLU A 263 -27.10 -2.30 23.22
C GLU A 263 -26.33 -0.99 23.01
N PHE A 264 -25.12 -1.07 22.47
CA PHE A 264 -24.27 0.10 22.24
C PHE A 264 -23.25 -0.17 21.14
N GLU A 265 -22.65 0.88 20.60
CA GLU A 265 -21.54 0.73 19.65
C GLU A 265 -20.21 0.55 20.40
N ALA A 266 -19.57 -0.60 20.22
CA ALA A 266 -18.23 -0.87 20.72
C ALA A 266 -17.20 -0.57 19.64
N ILE A 267 -16.05 -0.01 20.03
CA ILE A 267 -14.94 0.26 19.11
C ILE A 267 -13.85 -0.79 19.34
N ILE A 268 -13.44 -1.49 18.30
CA ILE A 268 -12.37 -2.48 18.33
C ILE A 268 -11.18 -1.93 17.55
N LYS A 269 -10.03 -1.78 18.20
CA LYS A 269 -8.79 -1.33 17.56
C LYS A 269 -7.75 -2.44 17.55
N ILE A 270 -7.32 -2.85 16.37
CA ILE A 270 -6.35 -3.93 16.17
C ILE A 270 -4.99 -3.29 15.87
N PHE A 271 -4.01 -3.51 16.73
CA PHE A 271 -2.65 -3.02 16.58
C PHE A 271 -1.72 -4.15 16.15
N PHE A 272 -0.85 -3.88 15.20
CA PHE A 272 0.08 -4.86 14.64
C PHE A 272 1.42 -4.90 15.36
N VAL A 273 2.18 -5.97 15.10
CA VAL A 273 3.52 -6.19 15.65
C VAL A 273 4.53 -5.16 15.12
N ASP A 274 4.38 -4.74 13.87
CA ASP A 274 5.10 -3.60 13.35
C ASP A 274 4.44 -2.29 13.80
N LEU A 275 5.23 -1.40 14.39
CA LEU A 275 4.78 -0.09 14.87
C LEU A 275 4.62 0.94 13.73
N ALA A 276 5.24 0.69 12.58
CA ALA A 276 5.04 1.52 11.38
C ALA A 276 3.66 1.28 10.74
N GLU A 277 3.07 0.11 10.98
CA GLU A 277 1.75 -0.25 10.48
C GLU A 277 0.64 0.45 11.28
N ARG A 278 -0.32 1.04 10.55
CA ARG A 278 -1.45 1.72 11.17
C ARG A 278 -2.43 0.71 11.73
N HIS A 279 -2.97 1.00 12.91
CA HIS A 279 -4.01 0.18 13.51
C HIS A 279 -5.32 0.25 12.70
N VAL A 280 -6.05 -0.86 12.70
CA VAL A 280 -7.41 -0.92 12.14
C VAL A 280 -8.42 -0.59 13.23
N THR A 281 -9.47 0.16 12.90
CA THR A 281 -10.59 0.48 13.82
C THR A 281 -11.89 -0.05 13.23
N ILE A 282 -12.60 -0.86 14.00
CA ILE A 282 -13.90 -1.46 13.66
C ILE A 282 -14.94 -0.92 14.64
N TYR A 283 -16.08 -0.50 14.13
CA TYR A 283 -17.25 -0.09 14.91
C TYR A 283 -18.26 -1.23 14.89
N HIS A 284 -18.45 -1.86 16.04
CA HIS A 284 -19.31 -3.04 16.17
C HIS A 284 -20.55 -2.68 17.00
N PRO A 285 -21.77 -2.78 16.43
CA PRO A 285 -23.00 -2.63 17.21
C PRO A 285 -23.18 -3.87 18.09
N LEU A 286 -22.90 -3.74 19.38
CA LEU A 286 -23.09 -4.80 20.35
C LEU A 286 -24.59 -4.95 20.63
N LYS A 287 -25.13 -6.08 20.17
CA LYS A 287 -26.54 -6.43 20.32
C LYS A 287 -26.72 -7.59 21.29
N LEU A 288 -27.84 -7.62 22.00
CA LEU A 288 -28.06 -8.64 23.03
C LEU A 288 -29.14 -9.65 22.65
N PHE A 289 -30.08 -9.29 21.77
CA PHE A 289 -31.18 -10.16 21.38
C PHE A 289 -31.74 -9.81 19.98
N ASN A 290 -32.65 -10.65 19.51
CA ASN A 290 -33.53 -10.38 18.37
C ASN A 290 -34.93 -10.98 18.66
N MET A 291 -35.83 -10.93 17.68
CA MET A 291 -37.20 -11.44 17.80
C MET A 291 -37.32 -12.98 17.75
N ASP A 292 -36.22 -13.73 17.80
CA ASP A 292 -36.24 -15.20 17.82
C ASP A 292 -36.74 -15.71 19.20
N PRO A 293 -37.87 -16.44 19.28
CA PRO A 293 -38.41 -16.93 20.56
C PRO A 293 -37.45 -17.82 21.35
N LEU A 294 -36.52 -18.53 20.68
CA LEU A 294 -35.53 -19.38 21.34
C LEU A 294 -34.43 -18.55 22.02
N ILE A 295 -34.12 -17.38 21.47
CA ILE A 295 -33.15 -16.43 22.06
C ILE A 295 -33.79 -15.71 23.25
N ILE A 296 -35.05 -15.27 23.10
CA ILE A 296 -35.82 -14.63 24.18
C ILE A 296 -35.99 -15.57 25.38
N SER A 297 -36.24 -16.85 25.13
CA SER A 297 -36.36 -17.86 26.21
C SER A 297 -35.02 -18.30 26.80
N GLY A 298 -33.89 -17.78 26.33
CA GLY A 298 -32.54 -18.14 26.79
C GLY A 298 -32.09 -19.55 26.37
N LYS A 299 -32.87 -20.25 25.54
CA LYS A 299 -32.57 -21.61 25.04
C LYS A 299 -31.54 -21.61 23.92
N LYS A 300 -31.31 -20.46 23.29
CA LYS A 300 -30.36 -20.26 22.20
C LYS A 300 -29.50 -19.02 22.47
N LEU A 301 -28.23 -19.11 22.11
CA LEU A 301 -27.30 -17.98 22.18
C LEU A 301 -27.64 -16.98 21.07
N PHE A 302 -27.68 -15.69 21.41
CA PHE A 302 -27.69 -14.64 20.40
C PHE A 302 -26.29 -14.51 19.81
N VAL A 303 -26.19 -14.42 18.48
CA VAL A 303 -24.93 -14.33 17.74
C VAL A 303 -25.04 -13.18 16.76
N ASN A 304 -24.09 -12.25 16.82
CA ASN A 304 -23.94 -11.14 15.88
C ASN A 304 -22.47 -11.07 15.45
N GLU A 305 -22.12 -11.87 14.45
CA GLU A 305 -20.77 -11.97 13.87
C GLU A 305 -20.72 -11.41 12.44
N PHE A 306 -19.58 -10.82 12.12
CA PHE A 306 -19.23 -10.30 10.80
C PHE A 306 -17.92 -10.91 10.32
N TYR A 307 -17.85 -11.17 9.02
CA TYR A 307 -16.62 -11.51 8.33
C TYR A 307 -16.06 -10.24 7.71
N ASP A 308 -14.75 -10.05 7.84
CA ASP A 308 -14.04 -8.93 7.24
C ASP A 308 -12.61 -9.33 6.87
N GLU A 309 -11.96 -8.49 6.06
CA GLU A 309 -10.63 -8.73 5.53
C GLU A 309 -9.73 -7.53 5.81
N ILE A 310 -8.61 -7.78 6.49
CA ILE A 310 -7.55 -6.79 6.66
C ILE A 310 -6.59 -6.92 5.49
N ILE A 311 -6.45 -5.85 4.71
CA ILE A 311 -5.56 -5.80 3.55
C ILE A 311 -4.30 -5.02 3.92
N PHE A 312 -3.15 -5.70 3.86
CA PHE A 312 -1.83 -5.11 4.01
C PHE A 312 -1.25 -4.84 2.63
N GLN A 313 -1.13 -3.56 2.27
CA GLN A 313 -0.57 -3.12 1.01
C GLN A 313 0.90 -2.75 1.20
N GLU A 314 1.79 -3.46 0.51
CA GLU A 314 3.25 -3.29 0.61
C GLU A 314 3.75 -3.28 2.05
N PRO A 315 3.41 -4.34 2.84
CA PRO A 315 3.81 -4.39 4.25
C PRO A 315 5.32 -4.24 4.37
N THR A 316 5.79 -3.67 5.49
CA THR A 316 7.23 -3.66 5.76
C THR A 316 7.78 -5.10 5.78
N LEU A 317 9.09 -5.27 5.61
CA LEU A 317 9.69 -6.60 5.67
C LEU A 317 9.39 -7.34 7.00
N VAL A 318 9.36 -6.59 8.11
CA VAL A 318 9.01 -7.14 9.43
C VAL A 318 7.56 -7.64 9.42
N MET A 319 6.64 -6.83 8.90
CA MET A 319 5.23 -7.19 8.85
C MET A 319 4.94 -8.31 7.84
N HIS A 320 5.56 -8.27 6.66
CA HIS A 320 5.48 -9.31 5.65
C HIS A 320 5.87 -10.68 6.22
N ASN A 321 7.00 -10.73 6.94
CA ASN A 321 7.47 -11.98 7.57
C ASN A 321 6.49 -12.46 8.65
N ALA A 322 5.93 -11.55 9.46
CA ALA A 322 4.91 -11.88 10.45
C ALA A 322 3.62 -12.42 9.82
N LEU A 323 3.21 -11.88 8.68
CA LEU A 323 1.99 -12.26 7.97
C LEU A 323 2.12 -13.57 7.19
N THR A 324 3.30 -13.88 6.65
CA THR A 324 3.57 -15.05 5.80
C THR A 324 4.09 -16.26 6.57
N ALA A 325 4.46 -16.10 7.84
CA ALA A 325 4.90 -17.21 8.69
C ALA A 325 3.82 -18.30 8.77
N GLN A 326 4.07 -19.45 8.14
CA GLN A 326 3.18 -20.61 8.21
C GLN A 326 3.18 -21.18 9.63
N ASN A 327 2.11 -20.94 10.37
CA ASN A 327 1.87 -21.56 11.66
C ASN A 327 0.37 -21.78 11.84
N GLU A 328 -0.04 -23.05 11.80
CA GLU A 328 -1.40 -23.43 12.16
C GLU A 328 -1.61 -23.20 13.65
N ASN A 329 -2.78 -22.65 13.99
CA ASN A 329 -3.16 -22.53 15.38
C ASN A 329 -3.35 -23.93 15.98
N ARG A 330 -2.77 -24.18 17.16
CA ARG A 330 -2.89 -25.47 17.86
C ARG A 330 -4.34 -25.79 18.25
N HIS A 331 -5.20 -24.78 18.29
CA HIS A 331 -6.61 -24.90 18.62
C HIS A 331 -7.47 -24.48 17.44
N HIS A 332 -8.39 -25.35 17.02
CA HIS A 332 -9.33 -25.07 15.94
C HIS A 332 -10.27 -23.93 16.33
N VAL A 333 -10.27 -22.85 15.54
CA VAL A 333 -11.16 -21.71 15.75
C VAL A 333 -12.58 -22.08 15.30
N LYS A 334 -13.54 -22.04 16.22
CA LYS A 334 -14.95 -22.26 15.92
C LYS A 334 -15.65 -20.93 15.62
N HIS A 335 -16.46 -20.91 14.57
CA HIS A 335 -17.37 -19.81 14.23
C HIS A 335 -18.80 -20.18 14.59
N GLU A 336 -19.56 -19.22 15.14
CA GLU A 336 -20.97 -19.46 15.47
C GLU A 336 -21.86 -19.29 14.21
N THR A 337 -21.39 -18.49 13.25
CA THR A 337 -21.97 -18.30 11.93
C THR A 337 -21.21 -19.11 10.88
N ASP A 338 -21.94 -19.89 10.08
CA ASP A 338 -21.41 -20.50 8.85
C ASP A 338 -21.38 -19.45 7.74
N PHE A 339 -20.22 -18.81 7.57
CA PHE A 339 -20.03 -17.76 6.58
C PHE A 339 -19.99 -18.27 5.14
N ASP A 340 -19.61 -19.52 4.90
CA ASP A 340 -19.62 -20.12 3.56
C ASP A 340 -21.05 -20.35 3.10
N LEU A 341 -21.91 -20.91 3.96
CA LEU A 341 -23.33 -21.06 3.67
C LEU A 341 -24.02 -19.70 3.50
N LYS A 342 -23.69 -18.72 4.37
CA LYS A 342 -24.22 -17.36 4.26
C LYS A 342 -23.82 -16.72 2.93
N LYS A 343 -22.57 -16.87 2.50
CA LYS A 343 -22.04 -16.40 1.21
C LYS A 343 -22.81 -17.02 0.05
N GLN A 344 -22.97 -18.35 0.03
CA GLN A 344 -23.72 -19.04 -1.03
C GLN A 344 -25.16 -18.55 -1.14
N ARG A 345 -25.87 -18.43 -0.01
CA ARG A 345 -27.25 -17.92 0.02
C ARG A 345 -27.34 -16.49 -0.47
N THR A 346 -26.40 -15.64 -0.06
CA THR A 346 -26.37 -14.22 -0.43
C THR A 346 -26.08 -14.05 -1.92
N LEU A 347 -25.11 -14.79 -2.47
CA LEU A 347 -24.81 -14.77 -3.90
C LEU A 347 -26.01 -15.22 -4.74
N LYS A 348 -26.73 -16.25 -4.30
CA LYS A 348 -27.95 -16.69 -4.97
C LYS A 348 -29.01 -15.58 -4.96
N ALA A 349 -29.29 -14.99 -3.79
CA ALA A 349 -30.27 -13.90 -3.68
C ALA A 349 -29.91 -12.68 -4.55
N ILE A 350 -28.63 -12.31 -4.63
CA ILE A 350 -28.15 -11.23 -5.52
C ILE A 350 -28.35 -11.61 -7.00
N ALA A 351 -28.06 -12.85 -7.37
CA ALA A 351 -28.25 -13.32 -8.74
C ALA A 351 -29.74 -13.28 -9.14
N ASP A 352 -30.62 -13.79 -8.27
CA ASP A 352 -32.07 -13.79 -8.47
C ASP A 352 -32.61 -12.36 -8.61
N ALA A 353 -32.22 -11.45 -7.69
CA ALA A 353 -32.61 -10.04 -7.75
C ALA A 353 -32.08 -9.34 -9.02
N ARG A 354 -30.89 -9.69 -9.49
CA ARG A 354 -30.34 -9.12 -10.73
C ARG A 354 -31.14 -9.54 -11.95
N GLU A 355 -31.61 -10.78 -11.99
CA GLU A 355 -32.47 -11.24 -13.09
C GLU A 355 -33.86 -10.58 -13.04
N GLU A 356 -34.44 -10.39 -11.86
CA GLU A 356 -35.70 -9.65 -11.70
C GLU A 356 -35.58 -8.21 -12.20
N VAL A 357 -34.54 -7.48 -11.78
CA VAL A 357 -34.29 -6.10 -12.24
C VAL A 357 -34.05 -6.05 -13.75
N LYS A 358 -33.37 -7.04 -14.33
CA LYS A 358 -33.18 -7.11 -15.79
C LYS A 358 -34.49 -7.31 -16.56
N LEU A 359 -35.39 -8.12 -16.03
CA LEU A 359 -36.72 -8.33 -16.61
C LEU A 359 -37.52 -7.02 -16.58
N GLU A 360 -37.55 -6.35 -15.43
CA GLU A 360 -38.25 -5.07 -15.28
C GLU A 360 -37.68 -3.98 -16.22
N ILE A 361 -36.35 -3.91 -16.37
CA ILE A 361 -35.71 -3.01 -17.34
C ILE A 361 -36.12 -3.34 -18.77
N ARG A 362 -36.30 -4.62 -19.12
CA ARG A 362 -36.73 -5.03 -20.45
C ARG A 362 -38.17 -4.58 -20.70
N ASP A 363 -39.07 -4.84 -19.77
CA ASP A 363 -40.48 -4.47 -19.87
C ASP A 363 -40.65 -2.94 -19.99
N LEU A 364 -39.89 -2.17 -19.20
CA LEU A 364 -39.87 -0.71 -19.30
C LEU A 364 -39.33 -0.22 -20.65
N LYS A 365 -38.32 -0.88 -21.22
CA LYS A 365 -37.79 -0.53 -22.56
C LYS A 365 -38.80 -0.82 -23.67
N ASP A 366 -39.53 -1.93 -23.57
CA ASP A 366 -40.56 -2.29 -24.54
C ASP A 366 -41.72 -1.31 -24.47
N CYS A 367 -42.21 -0.98 -23.26
CA CYS A 367 -43.23 0.06 -23.04
C CYS A 367 -42.79 1.44 -23.55
N LEU A 368 -41.52 1.82 -23.34
CA LEU A 368 -40.96 3.07 -23.86
C LEU A 368 -40.94 3.08 -25.41
N LYS A 369 -40.60 1.95 -26.03
CA LYS A 369 -40.58 1.81 -27.49
C LYS A 369 -41.99 1.93 -28.07
N GLU A 370 -42.96 1.27 -27.46
CA GLU A 370 -44.38 1.39 -27.85
C GLU A 370 -44.88 2.82 -27.72
N SER A 371 -44.58 3.47 -26.59
CA SER A 371 -44.93 4.88 -26.36
C SER A 371 -44.31 5.81 -27.41
N LYS A 372 -43.04 5.60 -27.79
CA LYS A 372 -42.38 6.38 -28.85
C LYS A 372 -43.03 6.18 -30.21
N ASN A 373 -43.38 4.94 -30.56
CA ASN A 373 -44.08 4.64 -31.81
C ASN A 373 -45.46 5.32 -31.85
N LEU A 374 -46.18 5.33 -30.73
CA LEU A 374 -47.48 5.99 -30.63
C LEU A 374 -47.36 7.51 -30.77
N ILE A 375 -46.37 8.13 -30.13
CA ILE A 375 -46.07 9.56 -30.27
C ILE A 375 -45.74 9.90 -31.73
N ALA A 376 -44.94 9.08 -32.41
CA ALA A 376 -44.62 9.28 -33.83
C ALA A 376 -45.87 9.25 -34.71
N LYS A 377 -46.76 8.27 -34.49
CA LYS A 377 -48.03 8.16 -35.20
C LYS A 377 -48.93 9.39 -34.98
N PHE A 378 -49.09 9.84 -33.74
CA PHE A 378 -49.89 11.04 -33.46
C PHE A 378 -49.28 12.31 -34.08
N LYS A 379 -47.95 12.44 -34.12
CA LYS A 379 -47.30 13.56 -34.82
C LYS A 379 -47.59 13.56 -36.32
N GLU A 380 -47.60 12.40 -36.97
CA GLU A 380 -47.97 12.29 -38.39
C GLU A 380 -49.43 12.65 -38.63
N GLU A 381 -50.34 12.21 -37.75
CA GLU A 381 -51.76 12.54 -37.84
C GLU A 381 -52.02 14.05 -37.66
N ILE A 382 -51.34 14.69 -36.70
CA ILE A 382 -51.39 16.15 -36.50
C ILE A 382 -50.88 16.87 -37.77
N ALA A 383 -49.73 16.47 -38.32
CA ALA A 383 -49.19 17.09 -39.53
C ALA A 383 -50.12 16.96 -40.75
N LYS A 384 -50.81 15.82 -40.89
CA LYS A 384 -51.84 15.63 -41.94
C LYS A 384 -53.05 16.53 -41.72
N ALA A 385 -53.50 16.69 -40.47
CA ALA A 385 -54.60 17.59 -40.13
C ALA A 385 -54.24 19.06 -40.43
N ASP A 386 -53.05 19.52 -40.04
CA ASP A 386 -52.56 20.87 -40.28
C ASP A 386 -52.41 21.18 -41.79
N ALA A 387 -51.94 20.21 -42.57
CA ALA A 387 -51.87 20.32 -44.03
C ALA A 387 -53.26 20.46 -44.67
N ASN A 388 -54.24 19.67 -44.21
CA ASN A 388 -55.63 19.75 -44.68
C ASN A 388 -56.29 21.09 -44.33
N ILE A 389 -56.03 21.63 -43.13
CA ILE A 389 -56.50 22.97 -42.73
C ILE A 389 -55.88 24.06 -43.62
N SER A 390 -54.57 23.95 -43.91
CA SER A 390 -53.87 24.90 -44.78
C SER A 390 -54.39 24.88 -46.23
N ILE A 391 -54.74 23.69 -46.76
CA ILE A 391 -55.34 23.54 -48.09
C ILE A 391 -56.75 24.15 -48.14
N ASN A 392 -57.56 23.97 -47.09
CA ASN A 392 -58.90 24.56 -47.03
C ASN A 392 -58.86 26.11 -46.92
N ASN A 393 -57.82 26.67 -46.31
CA ASN A 393 -57.63 28.12 -46.20
C ASN A 393 -57.04 28.79 -47.47
N GLN A 394 -56.61 28.01 -48.47
CA GLN A 394 -56.12 28.53 -49.77
C GLN A 394 -57.18 28.51 -50.89
N ARG A 395 -58.44 28.13 -50.60
CA ARG A 395 -59.53 28.34 -51.57
C ARG A 395 -59.79 29.85 -51.72
N PRO A 396 -59.74 30.42 -52.93
CA PRO A 396 -60.00 31.84 -53.12
C PRO A 396 -61.43 32.17 -52.69
N SER A 397 -61.60 33.23 -51.92
CA SER A 397 -62.89 33.89 -51.73
C SER A 397 -63.36 34.43 -53.09
N PHE A 398 -64.21 33.68 -53.78
CA PHE A 398 -65.01 34.22 -54.87
C PHE A 398 -66.23 34.93 -54.28
N SER A 399 -66.08 36.23 -54.04
CA SER A 399 -67.11 37.28 -54.21
C SER A 399 -66.56 38.62 -53.79
#